data_AF-A0A804JAS6-F1
#
_entry.id   AF-A0A804JAS6-F1
#
_cell.length_a   1.000
_cell.length_b   1.000
_cell.length_c   1.000
_cell.angle_alpha   90.00
_cell.angle_beta   90.00
_cell.angle_gamma   90.00
#
_symmetry.space_group_name_H-M   'P 1'
#
loop_
_entity.id
_entity.type
_entity.pdbx_description
1 polymer ?
#
loop_
_entity_poly.entity_id
_entity_poly.type
_entity_poly.pdbx_seq_one_letter_code
_entity_poly.pdbx_strand_id
1 'polypeptide(L)'
;MSDDEAREEKELDLTSPDVVTKYKSAAEIVNKALQLVTSKCKPKAKIVDLCEQGDAFIREQAGNIYKNVKRKIERGVAFPTCISVNNTVCHFSPLASDDAVLEENDIVKIDMGCHIDGFIAVVGHTHVIQEGPVTGRAADVIAAANTAAEVALRLVRPGKKNKDVTEAIQKVAAAYDCKIVEGVLSHQLKQFVIDGNKVIISVTNPETRVDEFEFEENEVYAIDVVTSTGEGKPKLLDEKQTTIYKRAVDKNYHLKMKSSRFIFSEISQKFPIMPFSARALEEKRARLGLVECVNHDLLQPYPVLHEKPGDLVAHIKFTVLLMPNGSDRITSHPLQQLLPSKMIDDNAEIKAWMALGTKTKKKGGGKKKKGKKGDAQDDAVESEPKDSASNSTAA
;
A
#
# COMPACT_ATOMS: atom_id res chain seq x y z
N MET A 1 -15.41 -36.77 -30.30
CA MET A 1 -16.37 -36.72 -29.19
C MET A 1 -15.55 -37.00 -27.94
N SER A 2 -14.80 -36.00 -27.48
CA SER A 2 -15.22 -34.93 -26.55
C SER A 2 -15.14 -35.44 -25.11
N ASP A 3 -13.91 -35.59 -24.63
CA ASP A 3 -13.65 -35.37 -23.21
C ASP A 3 -13.40 -33.88 -23.06
N ASP A 4 -14.46 -33.20 -22.63
CA ASP A 4 -14.48 -31.81 -22.20
C ASP A 4 -13.42 -31.59 -21.11
N GLU A 5 -12.23 -31.14 -21.52
CA GLU A 5 -11.45 -30.24 -20.67
C GLU A 5 -12.20 -28.90 -20.63
N ALA A 6 -13.25 -28.86 -19.80
CA ALA A 6 -13.70 -27.61 -19.21
C ALA A 6 -12.49 -27.02 -18.47
N ARG A 7 -11.70 -26.20 -19.18
CA ARG A 7 -10.83 -25.22 -18.54
C ARG A 7 -11.79 -24.31 -17.77
N GLU A 8 -12.04 -24.65 -16.51
CA GLU A 8 -12.61 -23.70 -15.56
C GLU A 8 -11.82 -22.40 -15.73
N GLU A 9 -12.49 -21.36 -16.23
CA GLU A 9 -11.91 -20.02 -16.24
C GLU A 9 -11.55 -19.70 -14.80
N LYS A 10 -10.26 -19.79 -14.48
CA LYS A 10 -9.80 -19.62 -13.12
C LYS A 10 -10.07 -18.17 -12.74
N GLU A 11 -11.04 -17.93 -11.85
CA GLU A 11 -11.30 -16.59 -11.31
C GLU A 11 -10.02 -16.02 -10.69
N LEU A 12 -9.55 -14.89 -11.21
CA LEU A 12 -8.31 -14.21 -10.83
C LEU A 12 -8.55 -13.03 -9.87
N ASP A 13 -9.76 -12.91 -9.34
CA ASP A 13 -10.16 -11.84 -8.44
C ASP A 13 -10.44 -12.38 -7.01
N LEU A 14 -11.00 -11.53 -6.15
CA LEU A 14 -11.19 -11.82 -4.73
C LEU A 14 -12.35 -12.79 -4.41
N THR A 15 -13.13 -13.25 -5.39
CA THR A 15 -14.07 -14.37 -5.19
C THR A 15 -13.33 -15.67 -4.86
N SER A 16 -12.09 -15.80 -5.37
CA SER A 16 -11.23 -16.95 -5.18
C SER A 16 -10.45 -16.90 -3.87
N PRO A 17 -10.64 -17.86 -2.94
CA PRO A 17 -9.86 -17.91 -1.70
C PRO A 17 -8.35 -18.07 -1.92
N ASP A 18 -7.93 -18.71 -3.02
CA ASP A 18 -6.51 -18.84 -3.42
C ASP A 18 -5.90 -17.46 -3.71
N VAL A 19 -6.63 -16.60 -4.43
CA VAL A 19 -6.20 -15.23 -4.75
C VAL A 19 -6.08 -14.39 -3.49
N VAL A 20 -7.10 -14.41 -2.62
CA VAL A 20 -7.08 -13.70 -1.34
C VAL A 20 -5.89 -14.16 -0.48
N THR A 21 -5.63 -15.47 -0.44
CA THR A 21 -4.50 -16.03 0.32
C THR A 21 -3.17 -15.51 -0.21
N LYS A 22 -2.98 -15.46 -1.54
CA LYS A 22 -1.74 -14.95 -2.16
C LYS A 22 -1.51 -13.47 -1.86
N TYR A 23 -2.55 -12.63 -1.93
CA TYR A 23 -2.45 -11.23 -1.50
C TYR A 23 -2.06 -11.11 -0.03
N LYS A 24 -2.70 -11.90 0.86
CA LYS A 24 -2.40 -11.86 2.30
C LYS A 24 -1.00 -12.38 2.62
N SER A 25 -0.51 -13.40 1.93
CA SER A 25 0.86 -13.88 2.07
C SER A 25 1.89 -12.85 1.58
N ALA A 26 1.64 -12.20 0.43
CA ALA A 26 2.48 -11.11 -0.06
C ALA A 26 2.53 -9.95 0.95
N ALA A 27 1.37 -9.58 1.50
CA ALA A 27 1.24 -8.53 2.50
C ALA A 27 1.95 -8.84 3.81
N GLU A 28 1.85 -10.08 4.30
CA GLU A 28 2.55 -10.50 5.50
C GLU A 28 4.07 -10.37 5.35
N ILE A 29 4.60 -10.80 4.20
CA ILE A 29 6.03 -10.70 3.90
C ILE A 29 6.48 -9.24 3.85
N VAL A 30 5.75 -8.38 3.13
CA VAL A 30 6.16 -6.97 2.98
C VAL A 30 5.98 -6.18 4.28
N ASN A 31 4.98 -6.48 5.10
CA ASN A 31 4.83 -5.88 6.43
C ASN A 31 6.01 -6.23 7.34
N LYS A 32 6.47 -7.49 7.30
CA LYS A 32 7.66 -7.95 8.05
C LYS A 32 8.95 -7.32 7.51
N ALA A 33 9.06 -7.17 6.20
CA ALA A 33 10.19 -6.49 5.56
C ALA A 33 10.27 -5.02 5.99
N LEU A 34 9.13 -4.32 5.99
CA LEU A 34 9.04 -2.94 6.47
C LEU A 34 9.44 -2.84 7.95
N GLN A 35 8.92 -3.73 8.82
CA GLN A 35 9.32 -3.77 10.23
C GLN A 35 10.83 -3.96 10.41
N LEU A 36 11.44 -4.86 9.63
CA LEU A 36 12.88 -5.08 9.64
C LEU A 36 13.65 -3.82 9.24
N VAL A 37 13.28 -3.19 8.12
CA VAL A 37 13.97 -1.99 7.62
C VAL A 37 13.81 -0.83 8.59
N THR A 38 12.59 -0.55 9.08
CA THR A 38 12.34 0.50 10.08
C THR A 38 13.19 0.29 11.33
N SER A 39 13.32 -0.95 11.83
CA SER A 39 14.14 -1.23 13.03
C SER A 39 15.64 -0.95 12.86
N LYS A 40 16.10 -0.84 11.61
CA LYS A 40 17.48 -0.58 11.22
C LYS A 40 17.72 0.86 10.77
N CYS A 41 16.66 1.66 10.59
CA CYS A 41 16.77 3.10 10.33
C CYS A 41 17.29 3.80 11.59
N LYS A 42 18.61 3.99 11.64
CA LYS A 42 19.34 4.64 12.73
C LYS A 42 20.35 5.62 12.14
N PRO A 43 20.80 6.63 12.91
CA PRO A 43 21.82 7.55 12.43
C PRO A 43 23.07 6.79 11.96
N LYS A 44 23.67 7.26 10.86
CA LYS A 44 24.82 6.68 10.15
C LYS A 44 24.55 5.37 9.41
N ALA A 45 23.34 4.84 9.43
CA ALA A 45 23.00 3.69 8.60
C ALA A 45 23.02 4.11 7.11
N LYS A 46 23.71 3.34 6.27
CA LYS A 46 23.74 3.58 4.82
C LYS A 46 22.40 3.23 4.20
N ILE A 47 21.89 4.14 3.36
CA ILE A 47 20.59 3.96 2.71
C ILE A 47 20.61 2.77 1.76
N VAL A 48 21.70 2.58 1.01
CA VAL A 48 21.86 1.45 0.08
C VAL A 48 21.78 0.10 0.81
N ASP A 49 22.46 -0.04 1.95
CA ASP A 49 22.45 -1.27 2.75
C ASP A 49 21.03 -1.60 3.24
N LEU A 50 20.27 -0.59 3.66
CA LEU A 50 18.89 -0.78 4.11
C LEU A 50 17.97 -1.22 2.96
N CYS A 51 18.15 -0.64 1.76
CA CYS A 51 17.41 -1.04 0.57
C CYS A 51 17.71 -2.49 0.17
N GLU A 52 18.98 -2.90 0.17
CA GLU A 52 19.39 -4.27 -0.11
C GLU A 52 18.83 -5.27 0.89
N GLN A 53 18.83 -4.92 2.17
CA GLN A 53 18.29 -5.77 3.23
C GLN A 53 16.78 -5.98 3.10
N GLY A 54 16.02 -4.93 2.77
CA GLY A 54 14.58 -5.05 2.49
C GLY A 54 14.30 -5.99 1.31
N ASP A 55 14.99 -5.79 0.19
CA ASP A 55 14.83 -6.62 -1.00
C ASP A 55 15.25 -8.08 -0.74
N ALA A 56 16.37 -8.29 -0.04
CA ALA A 56 16.88 -9.62 0.29
C ALA A 56 15.88 -10.38 1.17
N PHE A 57 15.33 -9.72 2.19
CA PHE A 57 14.32 -10.31 3.06
C PHE A 57 13.08 -10.74 2.28
N ILE A 58 12.56 -9.88 1.39
CA ILE A 58 11.39 -10.23 0.56
C ILE A 58 11.70 -11.44 -0.32
N ARG A 59 12.84 -11.47 -1.02
CA ARG A 59 13.22 -12.61 -1.88
C ARG A 59 13.33 -13.91 -1.09
N GLU A 60 13.96 -13.87 0.08
CA GLU A 60 14.12 -15.06 0.93
C GLU A 60 12.77 -15.60 1.42
N GLN A 61 11.95 -14.72 2.02
CA GLN A 61 10.67 -15.13 2.61
C GLN A 61 9.67 -15.57 1.52
N ALA A 62 9.59 -14.85 0.39
CA ALA A 62 8.78 -15.26 -0.74
C ALA A 62 9.29 -16.59 -1.33
N GLY A 63 10.61 -16.79 -1.40
CA GLY A 63 11.23 -18.05 -1.82
C GLY A 63 10.80 -19.25 -0.98
N ASN A 64 10.50 -19.05 0.31
CA ASN A 64 10.14 -20.07 1.29
C ASN A 64 8.71 -20.62 1.17
N ILE A 65 7.79 -19.89 0.54
CA ILE A 65 6.41 -20.34 0.33
C ILE A 65 6.23 -20.94 -1.06
N TYR A 66 5.28 -21.86 -1.24
CA TYR A 66 5.03 -22.54 -2.53
C TYR A 66 6.27 -23.19 -3.17
N LYS A 67 7.16 -23.81 -2.38
CA LYS A 67 8.34 -24.53 -2.88
C LYS A 67 8.02 -25.83 -3.63
N ASN A 68 7.05 -26.59 -3.12
CA ASN A 68 6.77 -27.97 -3.56
C ASN A 68 5.49 -28.09 -4.40
N VAL A 69 5.10 -27.01 -5.10
CA VAL A 69 3.93 -27.04 -6.00
C VAL A 69 4.32 -27.51 -7.39
N LYS A 70 3.43 -28.25 -8.06
CA LYS A 70 3.66 -28.79 -9.41
C LYS A 70 3.89 -27.70 -10.46
N ARG A 71 3.24 -26.54 -10.30
CA ARG A 71 3.37 -25.38 -11.18
C ARG A 71 4.39 -24.40 -10.59
N LYS A 72 5.35 -23.95 -11.39
CA LYS A 72 6.24 -22.85 -11.00
C LYS A 72 5.40 -21.59 -10.70
N ILE A 73 5.52 -21.05 -9.50
CA ILE A 73 4.86 -19.81 -9.07
C ILE A 73 5.92 -18.73 -8.94
N GLU A 74 5.79 -17.67 -9.74
CA GLU A 74 6.64 -16.48 -9.65
C GLU A 74 6.35 -15.70 -8.37
N ARG A 75 7.39 -15.21 -7.71
CA ARG A 75 7.28 -14.55 -6.42
C ARG A 75 8.54 -13.78 -6.08
N GLY A 76 8.41 -12.73 -5.29
CA GLY A 76 9.54 -11.91 -4.86
C GLY A 76 9.16 -10.44 -4.73
N VAL A 77 10.12 -9.59 -5.07
CA VAL A 77 9.98 -8.13 -5.00
C VAL A 77 9.05 -7.65 -6.11
N ALA A 78 7.98 -6.97 -5.74
CA ALA A 78 7.06 -6.31 -6.66
C ALA A 78 7.40 -4.83 -6.87
N PHE A 79 7.96 -4.19 -5.85
CA PHE A 79 8.50 -2.84 -5.94
C PHE A 79 9.76 -2.79 -5.08
N PRO A 80 10.91 -2.32 -5.61
CA PRO A 80 12.16 -2.27 -4.87
C PRO A 80 12.03 -1.45 -3.59
N THR A 81 12.80 -1.83 -2.58
CA THR A 81 12.91 -1.04 -1.36
C THR A 81 13.48 0.34 -1.69
N CYS A 82 12.74 1.37 -1.32
CA CYS A 82 13.08 2.77 -1.46
C CYS A 82 13.07 3.44 -0.09
N ILE A 83 14.01 4.33 0.13
CA ILE A 83 14.17 5.07 1.39
C ILE A 83 14.42 6.53 1.03
N SER A 84 13.39 7.36 1.09
CA SER A 84 13.44 8.77 0.69
C SER A 84 13.42 9.68 1.92
N VAL A 85 14.44 10.53 2.06
CA VAL A 85 14.72 11.30 3.28
C VAL A 85 14.28 12.75 3.12
N ASN A 86 13.66 13.33 4.16
CA ASN A 86 13.30 14.74 4.25
C ASN A 86 12.46 15.24 3.06
N ASN A 87 13.00 16.17 2.27
CA ASN A 87 12.36 16.75 1.08
C ASN A 87 12.37 15.82 -0.14
N THR A 88 13.14 14.73 -0.12
CA THR A 88 13.08 13.70 -1.17
C THR A 88 11.75 13.00 -1.09
N VAL A 89 10.95 13.04 -2.15
CA VAL A 89 9.55 12.61 -2.15
C VAL A 89 9.41 11.09 -2.23
N CYS A 90 10.06 10.48 -3.22
CA CYS A 90 9.86 9.06 -3.56
C CYS A 90 11.04 8.44 -4.31
N HIS A 91 11.00 7.11 -4.44
CA HIS A 91 11.79 6.28 -5.35
C HIS A 91 13.32 6.27 -5.15
N PHE A 92 13.84 6.85 -4.07
CA PHE A 92 15.27 6.79 -3.80
C PHE A 92 15.70 5.36 -3.40
N SER A 93 16.29 4.63 -4.35
CA SER A 93 16.87 3.29 -4.16
C SER A 93 18.26 3.27 -4.81
N PRO A 94 19.29 3.81 -4.15
CA PRO A 94 20.55 4.15 -4.79
C PRO A 94 21.35 2.93 -5.29
N LEU A 95 22.35 3.19 -6.15
CA LEU A 95 23.30 2.19 -6.62
C LEU A 95 24.28 1.79 -5.50
N ALA A 96 24.97 0.66 -5.68
CA ALA A 96 25.91 0.11 -4.69
C ALA A 96 27.07 1.06 -4.32
N SER A 97 27.41 2.00 -5.20
CA SER A 97 28.49 2.99 -5.01
C SER A 97 28.07 4.24 -4.22
N ASP A 98 26.78 4.37 -3.88
CA ASP A 98 26.26 5.51 -3.12
C ASP A 98 26.62 5.41 -1.64
N ASP A 99 26.94 6.54 -1.02
CA ASP A 99 27.40 6.66 0.36
C ASP A 99 26.43 7.43 1.26
N ALA A 100 25.21 7.74 0.79
CA ALA A 100 24.22 8.45 1.58
C ALA A 100 23.86 7.67 2.86
N VAL A 101 23.90 8.38 3.98
CA VAL A 101 23.58 7.86 5.31
C VAL A 101 22.40 8.61 5.90
N LEU A 102 21.72 7.96 6.82
CA LEU A 102 20.67 8.58 7.63
C LEU A 102 21.26 9.43 8.77
N GLU A 103 20.59 10.50 9.14
CA GLU A 103 20.94 11.38 10.25
C GLU A 103 19.89 11.33 11.37
N GLU A 104 20.25 11.87 12.54
CA GLU A 104 19.30 11.99 13.65
C GLU A 104 18.19 13.00 13.29
N ASN A 105 16.94 12.68 13.64
CA ASN A 105 15.74 13.43 13.33
C ASN A 105 15.33 13.47 11.85
N ASP A 106 15.99 12.70 10.98
CA ASP A 106 15.54 12.54 9.60
C ASP A 106 14.12 11.99 9.53
N ILE A 107 13.29 12.54 8.63
CA ILE A 107 12.01 11.95 8.25
C ILE A 107 12.20 11.01 7.05
N VAL A 108 12.09 9.73 7.31
CA VAL A 108 12.39 8.65 6.37
C VAL A 108 11.10 8.04 5.84
N LYS A 109 10.95 8.04 4.52
CA LYS A 109 9.85 7.37 3.82
C LYS A 109 10.35 6.06 3.25
N ILE A 110 9.83 4.95 3.75
CA ILE A 110 10.15 3.60 3.30
C ILE A 110 9.01 3.12 2.41
N ASP A 111 9.31 2.69 1.18
CA ASP A 111 8.33 2.14 0.22
C ASP A 111 8.86 0.84 -0.38
N MET A 112 8.02 -0.18 -0.47
CA MET A 112 8.40 -1.52 -0.95
C MET A 112 7.18 -2.36 -1.33
N GLY A 113 7.40 -3.40 -2.13
CA GLY A 113 6.35 -4.31 -2.58
C GLY A 113 6.80 -5.77 -2.66
N CYS A 114 5.88 -6.68 -2.39
CA CYS A 114 6.02 -8.12 -2.59
C CYS A 114 4.90 -8.62 -3.52
N HIS A 115 5.17 -9.65 -4.32
CA HIS A 115 4.13 -10.36 -5.05
C HIS A 115 4.26 -11.88 -4.90
N ILE A 116 3.12 -12.57 -4.92
CA ILE A 116 3.02 -14.02 -5.02
C ILE A 116 2.12 -14.35 -6.21
N ASP A 117 2.62 -15.11 -7.18
CA ASP A 117 1.92 -15.46 -8.43
C ASP A 117 1.44 -14.22 -9.21
N GLY A 118 2.12 -13.09 -9.03
CA GLY A 118 1.75 -11.80 -9.62
C GLY A 118 0.70 -10.99 -8.83
N PHE A 119 0.16 -11.50 -7.73
CA PHE A 119 -0.72 -10.73 -6.84
C PHE A 119 0.12 -9.87 -5.91
N ILE A 120 -0.02 -8.55 -6.04
CA ILE A 120 0.90 -7.55 -5.49
C ILE A 120 0.37 -7.00 -4.17
N ALA A 121 1.25 -6.89 -3.17
CA ALA A 121 1.03 -6.11 -1.97
C ALA A 121 2.18 -5.11 -1.80
N VAL A 122 1.83 -3.83 -1.72
CA VAL A 122 2.74 -2.71 -1.49
C VAL A 122 2.46 -2.05 -0.14
N VAL A 123 3.49 -1.46 0.44
CA VAL A 123 3.41 -0.69 1.68
C VAL A 123 4.39 0.46 1.65
N GLY A 124 3.93 1.63 2.11
CA GLY A 124 4.76 2.80 2.33
C GLY A 124 4.48 3.39 3.70
N HIS A 125 5.54 3.79 4.39
CA HIS A 125 5.45 4.32 5.75
C HIS A 125 6.49 5.41 5.99
N THR A 126 6.13 6.38 6.82
CA THR A 126 7.03 7.47 7.24
C THR A 126 7.41 7.32 8.69
N HIS A 127 8.72 7.34 8.96
CA HIS A 127 9.32 7.19 10.27
C HIS A 127 10.33 8.31 10.52
N VAL A 128 10.35 8.88 11.72
CA VAL A 128 11.35 9.87 12.13
C VAL A 128 12.40 9.18 12.99
N ILE A 129 13.68 9.39 12.69
CA ILE A 129 14.79 8.79 13.42
C ILE A 129 15.03 9.52 14.74
N GLN A 130 14.13 9.29 15.69
CA GLN A 130 14.19 9.84 17.03
C GLN A 130 13.49 8.91 18.03
N GLU A 131 13.81 9.08 19.30
CA GLU A 131 13.05 8.50 20.40
C GLU A 131 11.93 9.45 20.85
N GLY A 132 10.87 8.88 21.43
CA GLY A 132 9.75 9.65 21.97
C GLY A 132 8.80 10.24 20.91
N PRO A 133 7.89 11.14 21.34
CA PRO A 133 6.87 11.72 20.47
C PRO A 133 7.47 12.65 19.40
N VAL A 134 6.99 12.51 18.16
CA VAL A 134 7.28 13.45 17.06
C VAL A 134 6.45 14.70 17.25
N THR A 135 7.05 15.88 17.07
CA THR A 135 6.39 17.19 17.27
C THR A 135 6.62 18.12 16.07
N GLY A 136 5.99 19.30 16.10
CA GLY A 136 6.19 20.35 15.10
C GLY A 136 5.73 19.96 13.69
N ARG A 137 6.40 20.51 12.67
CA ARG A 137 6.01 20.31 11.27
C ARG A 137 6.14 18.87 10.79
N ALA A 138 7.08 18.09 11.35
CA ALA A 138 7.19 16.66 11.08
C ALA A 138 5.94 15.92 11.58
N ALA A 139 5.45 16.23 12.79
CA ALA A 139 4.22 15.65 13.31
C ALA A 139 3.00 16.05 12.47
N ASP A 140 2.93 17.32 12.04
CA ASP A 140 1.82 17.82 11.20
C ASP A 140 1.75 17.07 9.86
N VAL A 141 2.86 16.95 9.14
CA VAL A 141 2.86 16.33 7.80
C VAL A 141 2.58 14.82 7.87
N ILE A 142 3.09 14.13 8.90
CA ILE A 142 2.80 12.70 9.12
C ILE A 142 1.34 12.51 9.54
N ALA A 143 0.82 13.35 10.43
CA ALA A 143 -0.59 13.30 10.84
C ALA A 143 -1.53 13.59 9.66
N ALA A 144 -1.15 14.51 8.77
CA ALA A 144 -1.86 14.79 7.53
C ALA A 144 -1.91 13.55 6.62
N ALA A 145 -0.75 12.93 6.34
CA ALA A 145 -0.68 11.74 5.49
C ALA A 145 -1.50 10.59 6.07
N ASN A 146 -1.35 10.33 7.37
CA ASN A 146 -2.04 9.22 8.02
C ASN A 146 -3.56 9.44 8.09
N THR A 147 -4.01 10.63 8.48
CA THR A 147 -5.45 10.94 8.51
C THR A 147 -6.03 10.85 7.10
N ALA A 148 -5.33 11.34 6.07
CA ALA A 148 -5.77 11.26 4.69
C ALA A 148 -5.83 9.79 4.21
N ALA A 149 -4.86 8.96 4.59
CA ALA A 149 -4.86 7.51 4.34
C ALA A 149 -6.02 6.77 5.05
N GLU A 150 -6.37 7.17 6.28
CA GLU A 150 -7.52 6.64 7.02
C GLU A 150 -8.86 7.04 6.39
N VAL A 151 -8.98 8.29 5.94
CA VAL A 151 -10.16 8.77 5.20
C VAL A 151 -10.26 8.04 3.85
N ALA A 152 -9.16 7.92 3.11
CA ALA A 152 -9.13 7.19 1.85
C ALA A 152 -9.56 5.73 2.02
N LEU A 153 -9.06 5.02 3.04
CA LEU A 153 -9.50 3.65 3.34
C LEU A 153 -11.03 3.51 3.49
N ARG A 154 -11.68 4.54 4.06
CA ARG A 154 -13.13 4.55 4.30
C ARG A 154 -13.94 4.97 3.08
N LEU A 155 -13.32 5.67 2.13
CA LEU A 155 -13.96 6.14 0.91
C LEU A 155 -13.74 5.19 -0.28
N VAL A 156 -12.62 4.48 -0.33
CA VAL A 156 -12.32 3.44 -1.33
C VAL A 156 -13.13 2.19 -0.98
N ARG A 157 -14.36 2.14 -1.48
CA ARG A 157 -15.32 1.05 -1.29
C ARG A 157 -16.34 1.03 -2.43
N PRO A 158 -16.97 -0.12 -2.71
CA PRO A 158 -17.96 -0.23 -3.77
C PRO A 158 -19.06 0.83 -3.67
N GLY A 159 -19.48 1.40 -4.80
CA GLY A 159 -20.49 2.47 -4.81
C GLY A 159 -19.95 3.90 -4.72
N LYS A 160 -18.65 4.08 -4.46
CA LYS A 160 -18.01 5.40 -4.35
C LYS A 160 -17.15 5.71 -5.56
N LYS A 161 -16.95 6.99 -5.83
CA LYS A 161 -16.13 7.46 -6.94
C LYS A 161 -14.70 7.75 -6.50
N ASN A 162 -13.75 7.58 -7.42
CA ASN A 162 -12.35 7.98 -7.21
C ASN A 162 -12.21 9.48 -6.85
N LYS A 163 -12.99 10.35 -7.49
CA LYS A 163 -12.97 11.79 -7.23
C LYS A 163 -13.29 12.18 -5.77
N ASP A 164 -14.19 11.44 -5.12
CA ASP A 164 -14.54 11.67 -3.71
C ASP A 164 -13.29 11.52 -2.81
N VAL A 165 -12.42 10.55 -3.15
CA VAL A 165 -11.16 10.31 -2.44
C VAL A 165 -10.20 11.47 -2.68
N THR A 166 -10.02 11.87 -3.94
CA THR A 166 -9.15 13.00 -4.35
C THR A 166 -9.51 14.30 -3.62
N GLU A 167 -10.79 14.64 -3.52
CA GLU A 167 -11.25 15.84 -2.82
C GLU A 167 -11.05 15.74 -1.31
N ALA A 168 -11.32 14.57 -0.72
CA ALA A 168 -11.24 14.36 0.72
C ALA A 168 -9.80 14.44 1.24
N ILE A 169 -8.84 13.80 0.57
CA ILE A 169 -7.43 13.82 1.01
C ILE A 169 -6.83 15.23 0.97
N GLN A 170 -7.22 16.06 0.01
CA GLN A 170 -6.79 17.46 -0.09
C GLN A 170 -7.33 18.31 1.08
N LYS A 171 -8.62 18.14 1.42
CA LYS A 171 -9.23 18.80 2.59
C LYS A 171 -8.56 18.39 3.90
N VAL A 172 -8.20 17.11 4.03
CA VAL A 172 -7.46 16.62 5.20
C VAL A 172 -6.07 17.25 5.28
N ALA A 173 -5.30 17.25 4.19
CA ALA A 173 -3.96 17.85 4.18
C ALA A 173 -4.00 19.34 4.57
N ALA A 174 -4.97 20.08 4.01
CA ALA A 174 -5.15 21.51 4.32
C ALA A 174 -5.45 21.76 5.80
N ALA A 175 -6.15 20.85 6.50
CA ALA A 175 -6.44 20.99 7.93
C ALA A 175 -5.20 20.93 8.84
N TYR A 176 -4.08 20.41 8.31
CA TYR A 176 -2.77 20.38 8.98
C TYR A 176 -1.77 21.41 8.41
N ASP A 177 -2.27 22.39 7.66
CA ASP A 177 -1.45 23.34 6.89
C ASP A 177 -0.42 22.61 5.99
N CYS A 178 -0.83 21.50 5.39
CA CYS A 178 -0.03 20.71 4.46
C CYS A 178 -0.73 20.63 3.10
N LYS A 179 -0.01 20.16 2.09
CA LYS A 179 -0.55 19.92 0.75
C LYS A 179 -0.37 18.46 0.36
N ILE A 180 -1.29 17.96 -0.46
CA ILE A 180 -1.09 16.69 -1.17
C ILE A 180 -0.09 16.93 -2.29
N VAL A 181 0.85 16.01 -2.48
CA VAL A 181 1.85 16.07 -3.55
C VAL A 181 1.20 15.74 -4.90
N GLU A 182 1.37 16.63 -5.88
CA GLU A 182 0.90 16.45 -7.25
C GLU A 182 1.62 15.30 -7.97
N GLY A 183 0.91 14.63 -8.89
CA GLY A 183 1.47 13.56 -9.71
C GLY A 183 1.50 12.18 -9.05
N VAL A 184 1.10 12.05 -7.78
CA VAL A 184 0.94 10.75 -7.12
C VAL A 184 -0.36 10.08 -7.56
N LEU A 185 -0.31 8.79 -7.86
CA LEU A 185 -1.44 8.00 -8.36
C LEU A 185 -1.63 6.75 -7.49
N SER A 186 -2.86 6.52 -7.05
CA SER A 186 -3.24 5.23 -6.44
C SER A 186 -3.85 4.33 -7.51
N HIS A 187 -3.31 3.14 -7.69
CA HIS A 187 -3.65 2.25 -8.80
C HIS A 187 -4.48 1.06 -8.36
N GLN A 188 -5.41 0.64 -9.22
CA GLN A 188 -5.95 -0.71 -9.17
C GLN A 188 -4.82 -1.73 -9.40
N LEU A 189 -4.79 -2.79 -8.60
CA LEU A 189 -3.88 -3.91 -8.74
C LEU A 189 -4.62 -5.09 -9.38
N LYS A 190 -3.96 -5.76 -10.32
CA LYS A 190 -4.39 -7.06 -10.87
C LYS A 190 -3.21 -8.02 -10.88
N GLN A 191 -3.45 -9.28 -11.22
CA GLN A 191 -2.38 -10.26 -11.37
C GLN A 191 -1.36 -9.76 -12.40
N PHE A 192 -0.10 -9.57 -11.97
CA PHE A 192 1.01 -9.02 -12.77
C PHE A 192 0.82 -7.58 -13.25
N VAL A 193 -0.14 -6.81 -12.72
CA VAL A 193 -0.36 -5.42 -13.09
C VAL A 193 -0.35 -4.56 -11.84
N ILE A 194 0.73 -3.77 -11.68
CA ILE A 194 0.92 -2.86 -10.53
C ILE A 194 0.21 -1.50 -10.72
N ASP A 195 -0.08 -1.15 -11.97
CA ASP A 195 -0.55 0.15 -12.44
C ASP A 195 -1.78 -0.02 -13.34
N GLY A 196 -2.85 -0.62 -12.79
CA GLY A 196 -4.10 -0.79 -13.50
C GLY A 196 -4.75 0.54 -13.90
N ASN A 197 -5.62 0.47 -14.91
CA ASN A 197 -6.21 1.65 -15.55
C ASN A 197 -7.20 2.43 -14.67
N LYS A 198 -7.80 1.80 -13.65
CA LYS A 198 -8.62 2.50 -12.65
C LYS A 198 -7.68 3.18 -11.65
N VAL A 199 -7.60 4.51 -11.73
CA VAL A 199 -6.62 5.32 -11.00
C VAL A 199 -7.28 6.45 -10.19
N ILE A 200 -6.89 6.57 -8.93
CA ILE A 200 -7.20 7.74 -8.10
C ILE A 200 -6.04 8.72 -8.21
N ILE A 201 -6.30 9.91 -8.75
CA ILE A 201 -5.30 10.98 -8.79
C ILE A 201 -5.26 11.71 -7.44
N SER A 202 -4.06 12.02 -6.96
CA SER A 202 -3.84 12.74 -5.70
C SER A 202 -4.35 14.20 -5.74
N VAL A 203 -4.03 14.91 -6.82
CA VAL A 203 -4.43 16.30 -7.09
C VAL A 203 -4.83 16.43 -8.54
N THR A 204 -5.99 17.01 -8.82
CA THR A 204 -6.41 17.30 -10.20
C THR A 204 -5.73 18.57 -10.69
N ASN A 205 -5.12 18.52 -11.87
CA ASN A 205 -4.64 19.70 -12.57
C ASN A 205 -5.07 19.66 -14.06
N PRO A 206 -4.96 20.76 -14.82
CA PRO A 206 -5.44 20.79 -16.21
C PRO A 206 -4.71 19.83 -17.15
N GLU A 207 -3.46 19.50 -16.85
CA GLU A 207 -2.57 18.69 -17.69
C GLU A 207 -2.73 17.19 -17.42
N THR A 208 -3.11 16.82 -16.20
CA THR A 208 -3.22 15.44 -15.73
C THR A 208 -4.67 15.16 -15.34
N ARG A 209 -5.37 14.39 -16.17
CA ARG A 209 -6.74 13.93 -15.91
C ARG A 209 -6.77 12.41 -15.87
N VAL A 210 -7.60 11.88 -14.98
CA VAL A 210 -7.95 10.47 -14.92
C VAL A 210 -9.46 10.34 -15.10
N ASP A 211 -9.89 9.23 -15.68
CA ASP A 211 -11.31 8.97 -15.86
C ASP A 211 -12.01 8.82 -14.51
N GLU A 212 -13.22 9.37 -14.39
CA GLU A 212 -14.07 9.06 -13.25
C GLU A 212 -14.54 7.61 -13.35
N PHE A 213 -14.43 6.87 -12.25
CA PHE A 213 -14.95 5.52 -12.15
C PHE A 213 -15.55 5.27 -10.76
N GLU A 214 -16.37 4.24 -10.69
CA GLU A 214 -16.92 3.72 -9.45
C GLU A 214 -16.13 2.48 -9.01
N PHE A 215 -15.79 2.42 -7.72
CA PHE A 215 -15.18 1.22 -7.15
C PHE A 215 -16.17 0.06 -7.20
N GLU A 216 -15.67 -1.14 -7.45
CA GLU A 216 -16.47 -2.36 -7.53
C GLU A 216 -16.01 -3.40 -6.49
N GLU A 217 -16.89 -4.34 -6.17
CA GLU A 217 -16.51 -5.51 -5.36
C GLU A 217 -15.46 -6.35 -6.08
N ASN A 218 -14.65 -7.05 -5.30
CA ASN A 218 -13.56 -7.92 -5.75
C ASN A 218 -12.37 -7.21 -6.42
N GLU A 219 -12.31 -5.89 -6.34
CA GLU A 219 -11.15 -5.10 -6.77
C GLU A 219 -10.09 -4.97 -5.66
N VAL A 220 -8.84 -4.70 -6.08
CA VAL A 220 -7.71 -4.44 -5.18
C VAL A 220 -7.07 -3.12 -5.57
N TYR A 221 -6.68 -2.30 -4.59
CA TYR A 221 -6.01 -1.03 -4.82
C TYR A 221 -4.77 -0.86 -3.96
N ALA A 222 -3.73 -0.26 -4.54
CA ALA A 222 -2.65 0.38 -3.81
C ALA A 222 -3.02 1.84 -3.59
N ILE A 223 -3.37 2.20 -2.36
CA ILE A 223 -3.66 3.58 -1.97
C ILE A 223 -2.34 4.24 -1.58
N ASP A 224 -2.01 5.32 -2.27
CA ASP A 224 -0.76 6.07 -2.14
C ASP A 224 -1.08 7.53 -1.77
N VAL A 225 -0.71 7.92 -0.55
CA VAL A 225 -0.94 9.26 -0.01
C VAL A 225 0.39 9.87 0.38
N VAL A 226 0.76 10.96 -0.31
CA VAL A 226 1.96 11.73 -0.03
C VAL A 226 1.57 13.18 0.28
N THR A 227 2.02 13.67 1.43
CA THR A 227 1.80 15.04 1.90
C THR A 227 3.13 15.78 2.04
N SER A 228 3.07 17.09 1.85
CA SER A 228 4.21 18.00 1.91
C SER A 228 3.88 19.20 2.79
N THR A 229 4.87 19.67 3.55
CA THR A 229 4.79 20.99 4.21
C THR A 229 4.97 22.15 3.26
N GLY A 230 5.48 21.88 2.05
CA GLY A 230 5.80 22.83 1.00
C GLY A 230 4.65 23.10 0.04
N GLU A 231 4.98 23.17 -1.26
CA GLU A 231 4.00 23.53 -2.30
C GLU A 231 3.22 22.34 -2.85
N GLY A 232 3.66 21.10 -2.61
CA GLY A 232 3.09 19.89 -3.19
C GLY A 232 3.47 19.71 -4.66
N LYS A 233 4.52 20.37 -5.15
CA LYS A 233 4.90 20.42 -6.57
C LYS A 233 6.32 19.90 -6.76
N PRO A 234 6.50 18.57 -6.75
CA PRO A 234 7.82 17.98 -6.67
C PRO A 234 8.54 18.10 -8.02
N LYS A 235 9.86 18.23 -7.98
CA LYS A 235 10.69 18.40 -9.18
C LYS A 235 11.74 17.32 -9.29
N LEU A 236 12.03 16.92 -10.52
CA LEU A 236 13.22 16.15 -10.84
C LEU A 236 14.44 17.07 -10.80
N LEU A 237 15.42 16.74 -9.97
CA LEU A 237 16.66 17.53 -9.82
C LEU A 237 17.84 16.89 -10.56
N ASP A 238 17.95 15.56 -10.52
CA ASP A 238 19.00 14.81 -11.20
C ASP A 238 18.44 13.51 -11.78
N GLU A 239 18.44 13.40 -13.10
CA GLU A 239 18.03 12.19 -13.82
C GLU A 239 18.86 10.96 -13.41
N LYS A 240 20.12 11.13 -13.00
CA LYS A 240 21.01 10.03 -12.61
C LYS A 240 20.59 9.34 -11.32
N GLN A 241 19.80 10.01 -10.47
CA GLN A 241 19.23 9.39 -9.28
C GLN A 241 18.11 8.39 -9.61
N THR A 242 17.59 8.40 -10.84
CA THR A 242 16.58 7.44 -11.30
C THR A 242 17.20 6.07 -11.47
N THR A 243 16.94 5.18 -10.51
CA THR A 243 17.43 3.81 -10.52
C THR A 243 16.31 2.79 -10.67
N ILE A 244 15.04 3.19 -10.57
CA ILE A 244 13.90 2.28 -10.64
C ILE A 244 13.25 2.36 -12.01
N TYR A 245 13.00 1.19 -12.58
CA TYR A 245 12.42 1.04 -13.90
C TYR A 245 11.41 -0.10 -13.91
N LYS A 246 10.43 -0.03 -14.82
CA LYS A 246 9.51 -1.12 -15.13
C LYS A 246 9.49 -1.34 -16.63
N ARG A 247 9.36 -2.59 -17.08
CA ARG A 247 9.25 -2.91 -18.50
C ARG A 247 7.87 -2.52 -19.05
N ALA A 248 7.86 -1.85 -20.21
CA ALA A 248 6.66 -1.64 -21.00
C ALA A 248 6.46 -2.85 -21.93
N VAL A 249 5.61 -3.78 -21.52
CA VAL A 249 5.43 -5.08 -22.21
C VAL A 249 4.72 -4.97 -23.57
N ASP A 250 4.02 -3.86 -23.80
CA ASP A 250 3.31 -3.51 -25.03
C ASP A 250 4.20 -2.78 -26.05
N LYS A 251 5.41 -2.36 -25.64
CA LYS A 251 6.35 -1.64 -26.49
C LYS A 251 7.39 -2.58 -27.09
N ASN A 252 7.66 -2.39 -28.37
CA ASN A 252 8.66 -3.18 -29.09
C ASN A 252 9.56 -2.24 -29.92
N TYR A 253 10.87 -2.40 -29.74
CA TYR A 253 11.87 -1.63 -30.45
C TYR A 253 13.15 -2.44 -30.62
N HIS A 254 13.78 -2.33 -31.79
CA HIS A 254 15.02 -3.02 -32.11
C HIS A 254 16.23 -2.22 -31.62
N LEU A 255 16.69 -2.53 -30.40
CA LEU A 255 17.85 -1.89 -29.77
C LEU A 255 19.13 -2.01 -30.62
N LYS A 256 19.77 -0.87 -30.87
CA LYS A 256 20.94 -0.74 -31.75
C LYS A 256 22.23 -1.07 -31.03
N MET A 257 22.37 -0.70 -29.75
CA MET A 257 23.60 -0.95 -29.00
C MET A 257 23.65 -2.38 -28.45
N LYS A 258 24.84 -2.99 -28.47
CA LYS A 258 25.08 -4.33 -27.89
C LYS A 258 24.83 -4.35 -26.38
N SER A 259 25.22 -3.28 -25.68
CA SER A 259 24.98 -3.11 -24.24
C SER A 259 23.50 -3.09 -23.91
N SER A 260 22.68 -2.35 -24.69
CA SER A 260 21.24 -2.25 -24.46
C SER A 260 20.54 -3.59 -24.72
N ARG A 261 20.89 -4.30 -25.80
CA ARG A 261 20.35 -5.66 -26.04
C ARG A 261 20.65 -6.62 -24.89
N PHE A 262 21.88 -6.56 -24.36
CA PHE A 262 22.29 -7.39 -23.22
C PHE A 262 21.47 -7.05 -21.97
N ILE A 263 21.42 -5.77 -21.60
CA ILE A 263 20.69 -5.30 -20.40
C ILE A 263 19.19 -5.58 -20.53
N PHE A 264 18.58 -5.32 -21.69
CA PHE A 264 17.16 -5.61 -21.91
C PHE A 264 16.85 -7.10 -21.84
N SER A 265 17.75 -7.96 -22.32
CA SER A 265 17.63 -9.42 -22.16
C SER A 265 17.73 -9.84 -20.70
N GLU A 266 18.66 -9.28 -19.93
CA GLU A 266 18.79 -9.54 -18.49
C GLU A 266 17.51 -9.11 -17.75
N ILE A 267 17.00 -7.90 -18.02
CA ILE A 267 15.76 -7.37 -17.45
C ILE A 267 14.59 -8.29 -17.80
N SER A 268 14.44 -8.68 -19.06
CA SER A 268 13.32 -9.52 -19.50
C SER A 268 13.30 -10.90 -18.83
N GLN A 269 14.46 -11.41 -18.41
CA GLN A 269 14.59 -12.70 -17.72
C GLN A 269 14.37 -12.58 -16.20
N LYS A 270 14.94 -11.53 -15.58
CA LYS A 270 14.90 -11.35 -14.11
C LYS A 270 13.64 -10.61 -13.64
N PHE A 271 13.18 -9.63 -14.41
CA PHE A 271 12.12 -8.68 -14.06
C PHE A 271 11.17 -8.51 -15.25
N PRO A 272 10.45 -9.58 -15.65
CA PRO A 272 9.66 -9.56 -16.87
C PRO A 272 8.55 -8.50 -16.87
N ILE A 273 7.99 -8.19 -15.69
CA ILE A 273 6.83 -7.31 -15.52
C ILE A 273 6.95 -6.37 -14.30
N MET A 274 7.51 -6.85 -13.19
CA MET A 274 7.61 -6.05 -11.96
C MET A 274 8.64 -4.93 -12.06
N PRO A 275 8.41 -3.75 -11.45
CA PRO A 275 9.43 -2.74 -11.21
C PRO A 275 10.68 -3.32 -10.54
N PHE A 276 11.85 -2.82 -10.94
CA PHE A 276 13.15 -3.26 -10.45
C PHE A 276 14.10 -2.09 -10.27
N SER A 277 15.10 -2.25 -9.39
CA SER A 277 16.19 -1.29 -9.24
C SER A 277 17.37 -1.70 -10.12
N ALA A 278 18.01 -0.73 -10.76
CA ALA A 278 19.23 -0.87 -11.53
C ALA A 278 20.39 -1.46 -10.71
N ARG A 279 20.33 -1.37 -9.37
CA ARG A 279 21.25 -2.05 -8.45
C ARG A 279 21.28 -3.57 -8.64
N ALA A 280 20.21 -4.18 -9.16
CA ALA A 280 20.14 -5.62 -9.41
C ALA A 280 20.68 -6.06 -10.79
N LEU A 281 21.21 -5.13 -11.58
CA LEU A 281 21.77 -5.36 -12.92
C LEU A 281 23.30 -5.35 -12.92
N GLU A 282 23.91 -5.80 -14.02
CA GLU A 282 25.36 -5.68 -14.23
C GLU A 282 25.79 -4.20 -14.42
N GLU A 283 26.37 -3.61 -13.37
CA GLU A 283 26.67 -2.16 -13.27
C GLU A 283 27.45 -1.59 -14.47
N LYS A 284 28.49 -2.29 -14.94
CA LYS A 284 29.37 -1.82 -16.04
C LYS A 284 28.63 -1.54 -17.34
N ARG A 285 27.51 -2.24 -17.58
CA ARG A 285 26.74 -2.16 -18.83
C ARG A 285 25.38 -1.50 -18.63
N ALA A 286 24.87 -1.48 -17.40
CA ALA A 286 23.55 -0.94 -17.06
C ALA A 286 23.39 0.51 -17.49
N ARG A 287 24.35 1.39 -17.15
CA ARG A 287 24.19 2.84 -17.36
C ARG A 287 23.90 3.24 -18.81
N LEU A 288 24.67 2.73 -19.77
CA LEU A 288 24.44 3.02 -21.19
C LEU A 288 23.25 2.24 -21.76
N GLY A 289 23.06 0.99 -21.32
CA GLY A 289 21.98 0.16 -21.81
C GLY A 289 20.59 0.68 -21.44
N LEU A 290 20.43 1.20 -20.22
CA LEU A 290 19.16 1.73 -19.74
C LEU A 290 18.72 2.99 -20.49
N VAL A 291 19.66 3.89 -20.83
CA VAL A 291 19.35 5.14 -21.55
C VAL A 291 18.66 4.88 -22.89
N GLU A 292 19.18 3.96 -23.70
CA GLU A 292 18.53 3.62 -24.99
C GLU A 292 17.16 2.98 -24.77
N CYS A 293 17.00 2.14 -23.74
CA CYS A 293 15.74 1.48 -23.44
C CYS A 293 14.66 2.49 -23.00
N VAL A 294 15.02 3.49 -22.19
CA VAL A 294 14.11 4.55 -21.76
C VAL A 294 13.75 5.47 -22.93
N ASN A 295 14.74 5.90 -23.73
CA ASN A 295 14.51 6.79 -24.87
C ASN A 295 13.61 6.18 -25.98
N HIS A 296 13.43 4.87 -25.96
CA HIS A 296 12.57 4.13 -26.89
C HIS A 296 11.37 3.47 -26.19
N ASP A 297 10.99 3.98 -25.01
CA ASP A 297 9.81 3.59 -24.23
C ASP A 297 9.75 2.09 -23.88
N LEU A 298 10.86 1.37 -23.93
CA LEU A 298 10.92 -0.03 -23.51
C LEU A 298 10.91 -0.18 -21.99
N LEU A 299 11.35 0.88 -21.28
CA LEU A 299 11.35 0.97 -19.83
C LEU A 299 10.70 2.28 -19.40
N GLN A 300 9.76 2.18 -18.46
CA GLN A 300 9.17 3.30 -17.76
C GLN A 300 10.03 3.62 -16.52
N PRO A 301 10.59 4.83 -16.41
CA PRO A 301 11.34 5.26 -15.23
C PRO A 301 10.42 5.66 -14.07
N TYR A 302 10.88 5.41 -12.85
CA TYR A 302 10.30 5.95 -11.61
C TYR A 302 11.30 6.97 -11.05
N PRO A 303 11.19 8.26 -11.42
CA PRO A 303 12.17 9.27 -11.07
C PRO A 303 12.15 9.57 -9.57
N VAL A 304 13.31 9.98 -9.06
CA VAL A 304 13.43 10.55 -7.71
C VAL A 304 13.04 12.02 -7.78
N LEU A 305 11.96 12.37 -7.10
CA LEU A 305 11.44 13.74 -7.07
C LEU A 305 11.69 14.40 -5.72
N HIS A 306 11.77 15.73 -5.71
CA HIS A 306 12.12 16.51 -4.53
C HIS A 306 11.20 17.71 -4.35
N GLU A 307 10.85 17.99 -3.10
CA GLU A 307 10.39 19.30 -2.64
C GLU A 307 11.57 20.25 -2.42
N LYS A 308 11.29 21.52 -2.12
CA LYS A 308 12.34 22.49 -1.80
C LYS A 308 13.14 22.05 -0.57
N PRO A 309 14.45 22.36 -0.50
CA PRO A 309 15.23 22.10 0.71
C PRO A 309 14.59 22.76 1.93
N GLY A 310 14.45 21.99 3.02
CA GLY A 310 13.79 22.42 4.26
C GLY A 310 12.32 22.03 4.38
N ASP A 311 11.64 21.72 3.27
CA ASP A 311 10.30 21.13 3.31
C ASP A 311 10.37 19.65 3.73
N LEU A 312 9.33 19.20 4.43
CA LEU A 312 9.20 17.83 4.89
C LEU A 312 8.09 17.13 4.10
N VAL A 313 8.35 15.88 3.74
CA VAL A 313 7.39 15.04 3.01
C VAL A 313 7.11 13.79 3.82
N ALA A 314 5.84 13.44 3.97
CA ALA A 314 5.38 12.16 4.50
C ALA A 314 4.63 11.37 3.43
N HIS A 315 4.75 10.06 3.50
CA HIS A 315 4.19 9.08 2.59
C HIS A 315 3.60 7.92 3.40
N ILE A 316 2.32 7.64 3.17
CA ILE A 316 1.61 6.47 3.68
C ILE A 316 0.99 5.75 2.48
N LYS A 317 1.37 4.49 2.28
CA LYS A 317 0.84 3.64 1.22
C LYS A 317 0.41 2.29 1.77
N PHE A 318 -0.73 1.80 1.32
CA PHE A 318 -1.26 0.51 1.75
C PHE A 318 -2.05 -0.17 0.63
N THR A 319 -2.13 -1.50 0.72
CA THR A 319 -2.94 -2.32 -0.17
C THR A 319 -4.27 -2.64 0.51
N VAL A 320 -5.37 -2.48 -0.23
CA VAL A 320 -6.74 -2.73 0.25
C VAL A 320 -7.48 -3.67 -0.70
N LEU A 321 -8.19 -4.64 -0.12
CA LEU A 321 -9.05 -5.59 -0.82
C LEU A 321 -10.50 -5.14 -0.65
N LEU A 322 -11.23 -4.94 -1.75
CA LEU A 322 -12.65 -4.59 -1.71
C LEU A 322 -13.50 -5.85 -1.67
N MET A 323 -13.63 -6.42 -0.48
CA MET A 323 -14.42 -7.63 -0.26
C MET A 323 -15.92 -7.29 -0.20
N PRO A 324 -16.84 -8.25 -0.42
CA PRO A 324 -18.28 -8.03 -0.25
C PRO A 324 -18.68 -7.57 1.16
N ASN A 325 -17.86 -7.84 2.18
CA ASN A 325 -18.08 -7.37 3.55
C ASN A 325 -17.42 -6.01 3.87
N GLY A 326 -16.79 -5.36 2.90
CA GLY A 326 -16.13 -4.06 3.02
C GLY A 326 -14.63 -4.09 2.69
N SER A 327 -13.96 -2.97 2.95
CA SER A 327 -12.56 -2.75 2.60
C SER A 327 -11.62 -3.37 3.65
N ASP A 328 -10.82 -4.35 3.23
CA ASP A 328 -9.83 -5.05 4.07
C ASP A 328 -8.42 -4.53 3.75
N ARG A 329 -7.89 -3.64 4.61
CA ARG A 329 -6.49 -3.21 4.53
C ARG A 329 -5.59 -4.37 4.96
N ILE A 330 -4.69 -4.80 4.07
CA ILE A 330 -3.80 -5.96 4.31
C ILE A 330 -2.35 -5.58 4.61
N THR A 331 -1.91 -4.38 4.21
CA THR A 331 -0.59 -3.84 4.58
C THR A 331 -0.71 -2.64 5.50
N SER A 332 0.14 -2.59 6.53
CA SER A 332 0.11 -1.53 7.54
C SER A 332 1.37 -1.56 8.40
N HIS A 333 1.70 -0.42 9.00
CA HIS A 333 2.72 -0.31 10.02
C HIS A 333 2.27 0.65 11.13
N PRO A 334 2.57 0.36 12.42
CA PRO A 334 2.24 1.27 13.50
C PRO A 334 2.90 2.64 13.33
N LEU A 335 2.16 3.71 13.62
CA LEU A 335 2.74 5.05 13.67
C LEU A 335 3.52 5.26 14.95
N GLN A 336 4.55 6.12 14.86
CA GLN A 336 5.10 6.77 16.04
C GLN A 336 4.03 7.65 16.72
N GLN A 337 4.22 7.92 18.00
CA GLN A 337 3.37 8.89 18.68
C GLN A 337 3.59 10.28 18.07
N LEU A 338 2.51 10.90 17.60
CA LEU A 338 2.53 12.23 16.98
C LEU A 338 1.85 13.23 17.91
N LEU A 339 2.44 14.42 18.06
CA LEU A 339 1.85 15.59 18.69
C LEU A 339 1.79 16.73 17.65
N PRO A 340 0.84 16.68 16.70
CA PRO A 340 0.70 17.73 15.72
C PRO A 340 0.27 19.05 16.38
N SER A 341 0.65 20.16 15.78
CA SER A 341 0.25 21.50 16.20
C SER A 341 -1.23 21.79 15.92
N LYS A 342 -1.84 21.03 15.00
CA LYS A 342 -3.24 21.13 14.60
C LYS A 342 -4.01 19.88 15.02
N MET A 343 -5.21 20.10 15.54
CA MET A 343 -6.19 19.05 15.78
C MET A 343 -7.32 19.19 14.76
N ILE A 344 -7.72 18.07 14.15
CA ILE A 344 -8.85 18.02 13.19
C ILE A 344 -10.22 18.01 13.89
N ASP A 345 -10.24 18.23 15.21
CA ASP A 345 -11.43 18.04 16.00
C ASP A 345 -12.56 19.01 15.63
N ASP A 346 -12.24 20.16 15.07
CA ASP A 346 -13.27 21.14 14.70
C ASP A 346 -13.80 20.96 13.27
N ASN A 347 -13.23 20.02 12.49
CA ASN A 347 -13.69 19.75 11.13
C ASN A 347 -14.74 18.63 11.10
N ALA A 348 -16.02 19.05 11.06
CA ALA A 348 -17.16 18.13 11.04
C ALA A 348 -17.16 17.15 9.85
N GLU A 349 -16.66 17.59 8.68
CA GLU A 349 -16.60 16.76 7.48
C GLU A 349 -15.56 15.64 7.62
N ILE A 350 -14.35 15.98 8.07
CA ILE A 350 -13.28 15.00 8.33
C ILE A 350 -13.73 14.01 9.42
N LYS A 351 -14.37 14.49 10.49
CA LYS A 351 -14.96 13.63 11.53
C LYS A 351 -16.00 12.67 10.97
N ALA A 352 -16.89 13.14 10.09
CA ALA A 352 -17.89 12.31 9.46
C ALA A 352 -17.25 11.20 8.61
N TRP A 353 -16.19 11.51 7.86
CA TRP A 353 -15.45 10.48 7.14
C TRP A 353 -14.78 9.49 8.07
N MET A 354 -14.09 9.95 9.12
CA MET A 354 -13.40 9.09 10.08
C MET A 354 -14.34 8.16 10.86
N ALA A 355 -15.59 8.57 11.06
CA ALA A 355 -16.63 7.76 11.70
C ALA A 355 -17.19 6.63 10.80
N LEU A 356 -16.92 6.65 9.49
CA LEU A 356 -17.33 5.57 8.60
C LEU A 356 -16.63 4.26 8.97
N GLY A 357 -17.40 3.18 9.01
CA GLY A 357 -16.85 1.84 9.15
C GLY A 357 -16.16 1.38 7.86
N THR A 358 -15.04 0.67 8.01
CA THR A 358 -14.30 0.04 6.90
C THR A 358 -14.93 -1.29 6.49
N LYS A 359 -15.57 -1.99 7.44
CA LYS A 359 -16.32 -3.22 7.22
C LYS A 359 -17.80 -2.99 7.49
N THR A 360 -18.65 -3.62 6.68
CA THR A 360 -20.08 -3.67 6.95
C THR A 360 -20.31 -4.56 8.17
N LYS A 361 -21.05 -4.05 9.17
CA LYS A 361 -21.56 -4.93 10.23
C LYS A 361 -22.51 -5.92 9.56
N LYS A 362 -22.26 -7.22 9.69
CA LYS A 362 -23.26 -8.25 9.34
C LYS A 362 -24.57 -7.81 9.96
N LYS A 363 -25.61 -7.54 9.14
CA LYS A 363 -26.98 -7.47 9.66
C LYS A 363 -27.20 -8.79 10.38
N GLY A 364 -27.23 -8.74 11.71
CA GLY A 364 -27.50 -9.91 12.53
C GLY A 364 -28.75 -10.55 11.97
N GLY A 365 -28.66 -11.82 11.58
CA GLY A 365 -29.82 -12.58 11.13
C GLY A 365 -30.85 -12.51 12.23
N GLY A 366 -31.84 -11.64 12.05
CA GLY A 366 -32.98 -11.57 12.94
C GLY A 366 -33.56 -12.96 12.99
N LYS A 367 -33.42 -13.61 14.15
CA LYS A 367 -34.15 -14.84 14.46
C LYS A 367 -35.61 -14.51 14.20
N LYS A 368 -36.14 -14.92 13.04
CA LYS A 368 -37.57 -15.00 12.80
C LYS A 368 -38.10 -15.90 13.91
N LYS A 369 -38.65 -15.28 14.97
CA LYS A 369 -39.47 -15.98 15.95
C LYS A 369 -40.63 -16.55 15.14
N LYS A 370 -40.54 -17.85 14.84
CA LYS A 370 -41.60 -18.62 14.18
C LYS A 370 -42.76 -18.60 15.18
N GLY A 371 -43.72 -17.70 14.97
CA GLY A 371 -44.98 -17.71 15.69
C GLY A 371 -45.69 -19.01 15.36
N LYS A 372 -45.91 -19.85 16.37
CA LYS A 372 -46.80 -20.99 16.31
C LYS A 372 -48.06 -20.60 17.10
N LYS A 373 -49.14 -20.25 16.39
CA LYS A 373 -50.53 -20.44 16.85
C LYS A 373 -50.67 -21.94 17.19
N GLY A 374 -51.28 -22.42 18.27
CA GLY A 374 -52.52 -22.08 18.97
C GLY A 374 -53.24 -23.43 19.23
N ASP A 375 -54.12 -23.48 20.24
CA ASP A 375 -54.86 -24.64 20.83
C ASP A 375 -54.08 -25.57 21.77
N ALA A 376 -54.54 -25.94 22.97
CA ALA A 376 -55.79 -25.74 23.73
C ALA A 376 -55.44 -25.95 25.24
N GLN A 377 -55.90 -25.09 26.16
CA GLN A 377 -57.08 -25.23 27.04
C GLN A 377 -56.77 -25.81 28.44
N ASP A 378 -57.06 -24.96 29.44
CA ASP A 378 -57.44 -25.13 30.85
C ASP A 378 -56.98 -26.36 31.67
N ASP A 379 -56.32 -26.10 32.81
CA ASP A 379 -56.95 -26.28 34.11
C ASP A 379 -56.16 -25.58 35.23
N ALA A 380 -56.91 -24.87 36.08
CA ALA A 380 -56.44 -24.14 37.25
C ALA A 380 -56.58 -25.01 38.50
N VAL A 381 -55.57 -25.03 39.38
CA VAL A 381 -55.78 -25.24 40.83
C VAL A 381 -54.72 -24.47 41.62
N GLU A 382 -55.22 -23.59 42.49
CA GLU A 382 -54.50 -22.89 43.57
C GLU A 382 -53.93 -23.86 44.62
N SER A 383 -52.76 -23.53 45.18
CA SER A 383 -52.59 -23.58 46.65
C SER A 383 -51.37 -22.77 47.07
N GLU A 384 -51.62 -21.77 47.89
CA GLU A 384 -50.68 -20.88 48.57
C GLU A 384 -50.06 -21.54 49.84
N PRO A 385 -49.22 -20.87 50.66
CA PRO A 385 -47.90 -21.35 51.06
C PRO A 385 -47.83 -21.84 52.53
N LYS A 386 -46.69 -22.45 52.93
CA LYS A 386 -46.32 -22.57 54.34
C LYS A 386 -44.82 -22.32 54.60
N ASP A 387 -44.60 -21.34 55.45
CA ASP A 387 -43.39 -21.06 56.23
C ASP A 387 -42.87 -22.28 57.00
N SER A 388 -41.55 -22.36 57.19
CA SER A 388 -40.98 -22.27 58.55
C SER A 388 -39.44 -22.21 58.53
N ALA A 389 -38.98 -21.05 58.99
CA ALA A 389 -37.85 -20.77 59.87
C ALA A 389 -36.84 -21.89 60.27
N SER A 390 -35.56 -21.49 60.22
CA SER A 390 -34.61 -21.39 61.36
C SER A 390 -33.34 -22.24 61.32
N ASN A 391 -32.26 -21.51 61.63
CA ASN A 391 -31.03 -21.91 62.31
C ASN A 391 -30.05 -22.83 61.57
N SER A 392 -28.73 -22.71 61.74
CA SER A 392 -27.83 -21.71 62.31
C SER A 392 -26.41 -22.28 62.11
N THR A 393 -25.41 -21.40 62.21
CA THR A 393 -24.03 -21.67 62.69
C THR A 393 -23.03 -22.48 61.83
N ALA A 394 -22.06 -21.72 61.33
CA ALA A 394 -20.61 -21.81 61.59
C ALA A 394 -19.84 -23.07 61.17
N ALA A 395 -18.95 -22.91 60.18
CA ALA A 395 -17.54 -22.59 60.39
C ALA A 395 -16.95 -21.94 59.13
#